data_AF-A0AAU6WSF7-F1
#
_entry.id   AF-A0AAU6WSF7-F1
#
_cell.length_a   1.000
_cell.length_b   1.000
_cell.length_c   1.000
_cell.angle_alpha   90.00
_cell.angle_beta   90.00
_cell.angle_gamma   90.00
#
_symmetry.space_group_name_H-M   'P 1'
#
loop_
_entity.id
_entity.type
_entity.pdbx_description
1 polymer ?
#
loop_
_entity_poly.entity_id
_entity_poly.type
_entity_poly.pdbx_seq_one_letter_code
_entity_poly.pdbx_strand_id
1 'polypeptide(L)'
;MKLKYLFVLLFFSIFTDAQNSFELEDTEKTVIPFKLIANLIFVPVNINGADLTFMLDTGVAETSIFSLENQELTLPNVEKIKFSGLGGTASIDGFRSDNNVARIGKNFINRSATLYIITEQDFNISSHVGIPVNGIIGYHFFKNHPIVIDYYNRKITVYHHEDIFRKKLKGLKRLTSQLKKTNLICLPMWK
;
A
#
# COMPACT_ATOMS: atom_id res chain seq x y z
N MET A 1 27.69 22.44 34.15
CA MET A 1 27.51 22.82 32.72
C MET A 1 27.39 21.63 31.76
N LYS A 2 28.00 20.46 32.04
CA LYS A 2 27.95 19.29 31.14
C LYS A 2 26.57 18.60 31.04
N LEU A 3 25.75 18.64 32.09
CA LEU A 3 24.43 17.97 32.12
C LEU A 3 23.36 18.68 31.27
N LYS A 4 23.47 20.00 31.05
CA LYS A 4 22.53 20.75 30.20
C LYS A 4 22.68 20.39 28.72
N TYR A 5 23.90 20.12 28.25
CA TYR A 5 24.15 19.67 26.88
C TYR A 5 23.63 18.24 26.62
N LEU A 6 23.62 17.39 27.65
CA LEU A 6 23.03 16.04 27.57
C LEU A 6 21.52 16.10 27.33
N PHE A 7 20.80 17.02 28.00
CA PHE A 7 19.36 17.23 27.79
C PHE A 7 19.05 17.81 26.40
N VAL A 8 19.91 18.68 25.86
CA VAL A 8 19.72 19.24 24.50
C VAL A 8 19.95 18.18 23.41
N LEU A 9 20.90 17.25 23.59
CA LEU A 9 21.11 16.11 22.70
C LEU A 9 19.95 15.08 22.72
N LEU A 10 19.34 14.86 23.90
CA LEU A 10 18.17 14.00 24.05
C LEU A 10 16.92 14.56 23.34
N PHE A 11 16.73 15.88 23.33
CA PHE A 11 15.61 16.52 22.62
C PHE A 11 15.74 16.50 21.10
N PHE A 12 16.97 16.43 20.56
CA PHE A 12 17.18 16.37 19.11
C PHE A 12 16.94 14.97 18.50
N SER A 13 16.87 13.93 19.33
CA SER A 13 16.78 12.53 18.87
C SER A 13 15.33 12.04 18.66
N ILE A 14 14.32 12.88 18.91
CA ILE A 14 12.90 12.47 18.94
C ILE A 14 12.19 12.66 17.58
N PHE A 15 12.89 13.10 16.54
CA PHE A 15 12.30 13.33 15.20
C PHE A 15 12.61 12.22 14.20
N THR A 16 12.56 10.96 14.63
CA THR A 16 12.59 9.83 13.69
C THR A 16 11.14 9.44 13.37
N ASP A 17 10.61 9.97 12.27
CA ASP A 17 9.33 9.54 11.71
C ASP A 17 9.48 8.12 11.13
N ALA A 18 9.32 7.11 11.98
CA ALA A 18 9.23 5.71 11.56
C ALA A 18 7.79 5.37 11.14
N GLN A 19 7.17 6.20 10.30
CA GLN A 19 5.79 5.98 9.87
C GLN A 19 5.75 4.92 8.76
N ASN A 20 5.02 3.83 9.00
CA ASN A 20 4.72 2.82 7.98
C ASN A 20 3.65 3.37 7.02
N SER A 21 4.07 4.14 6.03
CA SER A 21 3.18 4.69 5.00
C SER A 21 3.91 4.88 3.68
N PHE A 22 3.17 4.84 2.58
CA PHE A 22 3.73 5.25 1.30
C PHE A 22 3.78 6.76 1.19
N GLU A 23 4.85 7.26 0.57
CA GLU A 23 5.09 8.67 0.30
C GLU A 23 5.38 8.89 -1.19
N LEU A 24 5.09 10.10 -1.67
CA LEU A 24 5.41 10.52 -3.03
C LEU A 24 6.80 11.19 -3.08
N GLU A 25 7.69 10.67 -3.92
CA GLU A 25 9.03 11.22 -4.10
C GLU A 25 9.10 12.20 -5.26
N ASP A 26 9.53 13.42 -4.98
CA ASP A 26 9.84 14.46 -5.97
C ASP A 26 8.73 14.68 -7.00
N THR A 27 7.47 14.52 -6.59
CA THR A 27 6.32 14.71 -7.49
C THR A 27 5.03 15.10 -6.77
N GLU A 28 4.24 15.94 -7.42
CA GLU A 28 2.91 16.36 -6.92
C GLU A 28 1.84 15.28 -7.09
N LYS A 29 2.07 14.31 -7.98
CA LYS A 29 1.18 13.17 -8.20
C LYS A 29 1.89 12.05 -8.92
N THR A 30 1.44 10.81 -8.71
CA THR A 30 1.83 9.68 -9.56
C THR A 30 0.62 8.98 -10.15
N VAL A 31 0.84 8.24 -11.24
CA VAL A 31 -0.19 7.45 -11.91
C VAL A 31 0.27 6.00 -11.95
N ILE A 32 -0.51 5.11 -11.34
CA ILE A 32 -0.26 3.69 -11.20
C ILE A 32 -1.25 2.93 -12.08
N PRO A 33 -0.82 2.22 -13.13
CA PRO A 33 -1.70 1.35 -13.90
C PRO A 33 -2.10 0.13 -13.07
N PHE A 34 -3.28 -0.42 -13.30
CA PHE A 34 -3.74 -1.64 -12.63
C PHE A 34 -4.44 -2.62 -13.57
N LYS A 35 -4.54 -3.88 -13.15
CA LYS A 35 -5.41 -4.88 -13.80
C LYS A 35 -6.73 -4.97 -13.04
N LEU A 36 -7.84 -5.03 -13.78
CA LEU A 36 -9.17 -5.23 -13.24
C LEU A 36 -9.66 -6.63 -13.63
N ILE A 37 -9.77 -7.54 -12.66
CA ILE A 37 -10.21 -8.92 -12.89
C ILE A 37 -11.24 -9.26 -11.81
N ALA A 38 -12.40 -9.78 -12.19
CA ALA A 38 -13.50 -10.08 -11.27
C ALA A 38 -13.85 -8.89 -10.33
N ASN A 39 -13.78 -7.66 -10.86
CA ASN A 39 -13.97 -6.40 -10.13
C ASN A 39 -12.94 -6.10 -9.02
N LEU A 40 -11.85 -6.86 -8.95
CA LEU A 40 -10.72 -6.64 -8.05
C LEU A 40 -9.60 -5.90 -8.77
N ILE A 41 -8.93 -5.02 -8.03
CA ILE A 41 -7.80 -4.22 -8.52
C ILE A 41 -6.50 -4.92 -8.16
N PHE A 42 -5.65 -5.14 -9.15
CA PHE A 42 -4.31 -5.69 -8.96
C PHE A 42 -3.24 -4.71 -9.41
N VAL A 43 -2.28 -4.45 -8.54
CA VAL A 43 -1.16 -3.50 -8.76
C VAL A 43 0.19 -4.22 -8.64
N PRO A 44 1.17 -3.88 -9.50
CA PRO A 44 2.54 -4.34 -9.32
C PRO A 44 3.20 -3.57 -8.17
N VAL A 45 3.89 -4.30 -7.30
CA VAL A 45 4.62 -3.77 -6.14
C VAL A 45 6.01 -4.38 -6.14
N ASN A 46 7.04 -3.55 -6.17
CA ASN A 46 8.40 -4.02 -5.97
C ASN A 46 8.71 -4.00 -4.46
N ILE A 47 9.02 -5.16 -3.88
CA ILE A 47 9.41 -5.28 -2.47
C ILE A 47 10.84 -5.78 -2.40
N ASN A 48 11.73 -4.97 -1.83
CA ASN A 48 13.16 -5.31 -1.68
C ASN A 48 13.82 -5.82 -2.99
N GLY A 49 13.35 -5.36 -4.15
CA GLY A 49 13.85 -5.78 -5.47
C GLY A 49 13.02 -6.87 -6.16
N ALA A 50 12.10 -7.55 -5.47
CA ALA A 50 11.21 -8.56 -6.04
C ALA A 50 9.90 -7.94 -6.57
N ASP A 51 9.54 -8.23 -7.83
CA ASP A 51 8.35 -7.68 -8.48
C ASP A 51 7.12 -8.57 -8.25
N LEU A 52 6.27 -8.16 -7.31
CA LEU A 52 5.12 -8.90 -6.84
C LEU A 52 3.81 -8.27 -7.33
N THR A 53 2.77 -9.08 -7.44
CA THR A 53 1.41 -8.59 -7.75
C THR A 53 0.55 -8.61 -6.51
N PHE A 54 -0.01 -7.46 -6.16
CA PHE A 54 -0.87 -7.29 -4.98
C PHE A 54 -2.30 -6.98 -5.38
N MET A 55 -3.25 -7.62 -4.69
CA MET A 55 -4.64 -7.18 -4.67
C MET A 55 -4.77 -5.95 -3.77
N LEU A 56 -5.42 -4.91 -4.26
CA LEU A 56 -5.69 -3.68 -3.51
C LEU A 56 -7.06 -3.78 -2.81
N ASP A 57 -7.08 -3.74 -1.48
CA ASP A 57 -8.28 -3.89 -0.66
C ASP A 57 -8.32 -2.90 0.51
N THR A 58 -9.31 -2.02 0.52
CA THR A 58 -9.54 -1.04 1.60
C THR A 58 -9.91 -1.67 2.95
N GLY A 59 -10.41 -2.91 2.95
CA GLY A 59 -10.83 -3.64 4.16
C GLY A 59 -9.70 -4.26 4.96
N VAL A 60 -8.46 -4.17 4.47
CA VAL A 60 -7.28 -4.76 5.11
C VAL A 60 -6.38 -3.68 5.68
N ALA A 61 -6.04 -3.81 6.96
CA ALA A 61 -5.12 -2.89 7.64
C ALA A 61 -3.67 -3.16 7.23
N GLU A 62 -3.25 -4.41 7.29
CA GLU A 62 -1.85 -4.79 7.16
C GLU A 62 -1.51 -5.44 5.81
N THR A 63 -0.39 -5.03 5.23
CA THR A 63 0.10 -5.60 3.97
C THR A 63 0.58 -7.03 4.21
N SER A 64 -0.02 -7.98 3.51
CA SER A 64 0.26 -9.40 3.71
C SER A 64 0.65 -10.08 2.39
N ILE A 65 1.62 -10.98 2.46
CA ILE A 65 2.09 -11.85 1.39
C ILE A 65 1.69 -13.29 1.74
N PHE A 66 1.07 -13.98 0.81
CA PHE A 66 0.62 -15.36 0.98
C PHE A 66 1.13 -16.30 -0.13
N SER A 67 1.73 -15.75 -1.20
CA SER A 67 2.40 -16.54 -2.22
C SER A 67 3.67 -15.84 -2.71
N LEU A 68 4.78 -16.56 -2.67
CA LEU A 68 6.10 -16.13 -3.18
C LEU A 68 6.57 -17.00 -4.34
N GLU A 69 5.67 -17.73 -5.01
CA GLU A 69 5.96 -18.72 -6.06
C GLU A 69 7.12 -18.28 -6.98
N ASN A 70 8.30 -18.84 -6.73
CA ASN A 70 9.56 -18.65 -7.48
C ASN A 70 10.23 -17.28 -7.39
N GLN A 71 9.86 -16.43 -6.42
CA GLN A 71 10.57 -15.18 -6.15
C GLN A 71 11.42 -15.29 -4.89
N GLU A 72 12.72 -15.01 -5.03
CA GLU A 72 13.59 -14.81 -3.88
C GLU A 72 13.33 -13.42 -3.29
N LEU A 73 12.73 -13.39 -2.10
CA LEU A 73 12.48 -12.18 -1.35
C LEU A 73 13.34 -12.16 -0.08
N THR A 74 14.34 -11.29 -0.04
CA THR A 74 15.14 -11.06 1.16
C THR A 74 14.40 -10.13 2.11
N LEU A 75 14.12 -10.60 3.32
CA LEU A 75 13.39 -9.87 4.34
C LEU A 75 14.29 -9.55 5.54
N PRO A 76 14.42 -8.28 5.96
CA PRO A 76 15.08 -7.90 7.20
C PRO A 76 14.15 -8.10 8.41
N ASN A 77 14.75 -8.16 9.60
CA ASN A 77 14.03 -8.13 10.90
C ASN A 77 12.82 -9.06 10.96
N VAL A 78 13.03 -10.33 10.67
CA VAL A 78 11.96 -11.33 10.61
C VAL A 78 11.70 -11.92 11.99
N GLU A 79 10.45 -11.90 12.41
CA GLU A 79 9.97 -12.56 13.62
C GLU A 79 8.82 -13.52 13.30
N LYS A 80 8.72 -14.61 14.08
CA LYS A 80 7.61 -15.55 13.98
C LYS A 80 6.42 -15.02 14.75
N ILE A 81 5.24 -15.08 14.14
CA ILE A 81 3.99 -14.68 14.77
C ILE A 81 2.87 -15.68 14.47
N LYS A 82 1.75 -15.51 15.17
CA LYS A 82 0.52 -16.25 14.91
C LYS A 82 -0.59 -15.30 14.52
N PHE A 83 -1.20 -15.56 13.37
CA PHE A 83 -2.38 -14.86 12.88
C PHE A 83 -3.64 -15.49 13.45
N SER A 84 -4.66 -14.67 13.69
CA SER A 84 -6.01 -15.11 14.06
C SER A 84 -7.03 -14.33 13.22
N GLY A 85 -8.23 -14.87 13.04
CA GLY A 85 -9.31 -14.16 12.33
C GLY A 85 -9.22 -14.18 10.80
N LEU A 86 -8.43 -15.08 10.21
CA LEU A 86 -8.31 -15.26 8.74
C LEU A 86 -9.39 -16.18 8.14
N GLY A 87 -10.56 -16.28 8.78
CA GLY A 87 -11.70 -17.08 8.29
C GLY A 87 -11.80 -18.52 8.83
N GLY A 88 -10.99 -18.89 9.84
CA GLY A 88 -11.04 -20.20 10.50
C GLY A 88 -10.94 -20.12 12.04
N THR A 89 -10.99 -21.28 12.70
CA THR A 89 -10.93 -21.39 14.18
C THR A 89 -9.50 -21.58 14.73
N ALA A 90 -8.54 -21.93 13.88
CA ALA A 90 -7.15 -22.15 14.27
C ALA A 90 -6.31 -20.88 14.04
N SER A 91 -5.26 -20.72 14.84
CA SER A 91 -4.24 -19.70 14.57
C SER A 91 -3.30 -20.20 13.46
N ILE A 92 -2.99 -19.31 12.53
CA ILE A 92 -2.12 -19.60 11.39
C ILE A 92 -0.72 -19.10 11.72
N ASP A 93 0.28 -19.95 11.59
CA ASP A 93 1.67 -19.53 11.76
C ASP A 93 2.11 -18.65 10.58
N GLY A 94 3.03 -17.73 10.86
CA GLY A 94 3.74 -17.02 9.81
C GLY A 94 4.76 -16.05 10.36
N PHE A 95 5.07 -15.02 9.58
CA PHE A 95 6.16 -14.10 9.89
C PHE A 95 5.74 -12.65 9.80
N ARG A 96 6.37 -11.81 10.61
CA ARG A 96 6.35 -10.36 10.48
C ARG A 96 7.75 -9.90 10.15
N SER A 97 7.88 -8.98 9.20
CA SER A 97 9.14 -8.38 8.79
C SER A 97 9.00 -6.86 8.77
N ASP A 98 9.93 -6.17 9.41
CA ASP A 98 9.96 -4.71 9.50
C ASP A 98 11.13 -4.11 8.72
N ASN A 99 10.97 -2.83 8.35
CA ASN A 99 11.97 -2.05 7.60
C ASN A 99 12.19 -2.56 6.17
N ASN A 100 11.11 -2.96 5.51
CA ASN A 100 11.12 -3.29 4.09
C ASN A 100 10.96 -2.03 3.23
N VAL A 101 11.47 -2.10 2.01
CA VAL A 101 11.24 -1.06 0.99
C VAL A 101 10.25 -1.58 -0.03
N ALA A 102 9.05 -1.00 -0.03
CA ALA A 102 8.00 -1.27 -1.00
C ALA A 102 7.85 -0.08 -1.96
N ARG A 103 7.86 -0.34 -3.27
CA ARG A 103 7.70 0.67 -4.33
C ARG A 103 6.55 0.30 -5.24
N ILE A 104 5.72 1.30 -5.58
CA ILE A 104 4.61 1.16 -6.52
C ILE A 104 4.75 2.23 -7.59
N GLY A 105 4.87 1.80 -8.84
CA GLY A 105 5.24 2.71 -9.93
C GLY A 105 6.59 3.37 -9.67
N LYS A 106 6.77 4.60 -10.18
CA LYS A 106 8.07 5.30 -10.16
C LYS A 106 8.34 6.08 -8.88
N ASN A 107 7.30 6.66 -8.27
CA ASN A 107 7.46 7.71 -7.27
C ASN A 107 6.66 7.46 -5.98
N PHE A 108 6.06 6.28 -5.77
CA PHE A 108 5.26 5.99 -4.57
C PHE A 108 5.94 4.90 -3.75
N ILE A 109 6.51 5.27 -2.61
CA ILE A 109 7.50 4.45 -1.91
C ILE A 109 7.23 4.45 -0.41
N ASN A 110 7.27 3.28 0.21
CA ASN A 110 7.31 3.08 1.64
C ASN A 110 8.66 2.45 2.01
N ARG A 111 9.46 3.12 2.86
CA ARG A 111 10.83 2.68 3.24
C ARG A 111 10.90 1.92 4.57
N SER A 112 9.78 1.85 5.28
CA SER A 112 9.64 1.30 6.62
C SER A 112 8.49 0.29 6.63
N ALA A 113 8.23 -0.36 5.50
CA ALA A 113 7.07 -1.21 5.33
C ALA A 113 7.15 -2.42 6.27
N THR A 114 6.11 -2.57 7.09
CA THR A 114 5.85 -3.83 7.82
C THR A 114 5.10 -4.77 6.89
N LEU A 115 5.61 -6.00 6.77
CA LEU A 115 5.04 -7.06 5.94
C LEU A 115 4.72 -8.26 6.80
N TYR A 116 3.58 -8.87 6.50
CA TYR A 116 3.10 -10.10 7.13
C TYR A 116 3.15 -11.23 6.11
N ILE A 117 3.78 -12.35 6.44
CA ILE A 117 3.95 -13.49 5.54
C ILE A 117 3.16 -14.65 6.12
N ILE A 118 2.11 -15.04 5.40
CA ILE A 118 1.23 -16.16 5.74
C ILE A 118 1.78 -17.40 5.05
N THR A 119 2.07 -18.45 5.83
CA THR A 119 2.73 -19.66 5.29
C THR A 119 1.77 -20.77 4.88
N GLU A 120 0.48 -20.64 5.17
CA GLU A 120 -0.51 -21.65 4.78
C GLU A 120 -0.77 -21.63 3.27
N GLN A 121 -0.62 -22.80 2.66
CA GLN A 121 -0.69 -22.98 1.20
C GLN A 121 -2.12 -22.89 0.64
N ASP A 122 -3.14 -22.98 1.50
CA ASP A 122 -4.54 -22.97 1.08
C ASP A 122 -5.04 -21.55 0.71
N PHE A 123 -4.31 -20.50 1.08
CA PHE A 123 -4.64 -19.12 0.71
C PHE A 123 -4.14 -18.80 -0.71
N ASN A 124 -4.72 -19.43 -1.72
CA ASN A 124 -4.36 -19.21 -3.13
C ASN A 124 -5.46 -18.45 -3.89
N ILE A 125 -5.33 -17.12 -3.95
CA ILE A 125 -6.22 -16.27 -4.77
C ILE A 125 -5.95 -16.46 -6.26
N SER A 126 -4.71 -16.77 -6.65
CA SER A 126 -4.26 -16.84 -8.05
C SER A 126 -5.09 -17.82 -8.88
N SER A 127 -5.46 -18.97 -8.32
CA SER A 127 -6.27 -20.00 -9.00
C SER A 127 -7.66 -19.49 -9.42
N HIS A 128 -8.25 -18.57 -8.65
CA HIS A 128 -9.58 -18.04 -8.90
C HIS A 128 -9.58 -16.90 -9.91
N VAL A 129 -8.49 -16.12 -9.99
CA VAL A 129 -8.38 -14.93 -10.85
C VAL A 129 -7.56 -15.15 -12.12
N GLY A 130 -6.84 -16.28 -12.22
CA GLY A 130 -6.08 -16.67 -13.41
C GLY A 130 -4.78 -15.89 -13.64
N ILE A 131 -4.29 -15.18 -12.63
CA ILE A 131 -2.98 -14.51 -12.63
C ILE A 131 -2.26 -14.80 -11.31
N PRO A 132 -0.92 -14.78 -11.27
CA PRO A 132 -0.19 -14.81 -10.00
C PRO A 132 -0.58 -13.61 -9.13
N VAL A 133 -0.97 -13.88 -7.89
CA VAL A 133 -1.23 -12.89 -6.85
C VAL A 133 -0.39 -13.28 -5.64
N ASN A 134 0.50 -12.38 -5.23
CA ASN A 134 1.45 -12.64 -4.17
C ASN A 134 0.94 -12.17 -2.80
N GLY A 135 0.12 -11.13 -2.79
CA GLY A 135 -0.30 -10.49 -1.55
C GLY A 135 -1.51 -9.59 -1.68
N ILE A 136 -1.88 -9.01 -0.54
CA ILE A 136 -2.94 -8.03 -0.37
C ILE A 136 -2.38 -6.78 0.31
N ILE A 137 -2.77 -5.62 -0.19
CA ILE A 137 -2.35 -4.30 0.33
C ILE A 137 -3.58 -3.43 0.51
N GLY A 138 -3.62 -2.67 1.60
CA GLY A 138 -4.81 -1.91 1.97
C GLY A 138 -4.49 -0.57 2.59
N TYR A 139 -4.86 -0.38 3.85
CA TYR A 139 -4.81 0.88 4.59
C TYR A 139 -3.54 1.72 4.32
N HIS A 140 -2.36 1.12 4.44
CA HIS A 140 -1.08 1.83 4.26
C HIS A 140 -0.88 2.42 2.85
N PHE A 141 -1.53 1.86 1.82
CA PHE A 141 -1.55 2.42 0.46
C PHE A 141 -2.39 3.70 0.35
N PHE A 142 -3.51 3.75 1.09
CA PHE A 142 -4.48 4.86 1.02
C PHE A 142 -4.19 5.97 2.02
N LYS A 143 -3.43 5.65 3.07
CA LYS A 143 -3.06 6.59 4.13
C LYS A 143 -2.27 7.78 3.56
N ASN A 144 -2.45 8.96 4.16
CA ASN A 144 -1.69 10.19 3.88
C ASN A 144 -1.84 10.81 2.47
N HIS A 145 -2.54 10.16 1.54
CA HIS A 145 -2.68 10.66 0.17
C HIS A 145 -4.12 10.63 -0.36
N PRO A 146 -4.61 11.72 -0.98
CA PRO A 146 -5.84 11.67 -1.78
C PRO A 146 -5.64 10.83 -3.04
N ILE A 147 -6.63 10.01 -3.37
CA ILE A 147 -6.54 9.04 -4.46
C ILE A 147 -7.75 9.14 -5.39
N VAL A 148 -7.51 9.04 -6.69
CA VAL A 148 -8.55 8.86 -7.71
C VAL A 148 -8.33 7.54 -8.43
N ILE A 149 -9.33 6.66 -8.40
CA ILE A 149 -9.34 5.40 -9.14
C ILE A 149 -10.22 5.58 -10.38
N ASP A 150 -9.61 5.46 -11.55
CA ASP A 150 -10.26 5.48 -12.85
C ASP A 150 -10.36 4.06 -13.38
N TYR A 151 -11.55 3.46 -13.24
CA TYR A 151 -11.83 2.09 -13.68
C TYR A 151 -11.89 1.95 -15.19
N TYR A 152 -12.28 3.03 -15.89
CA TYR A 152 -12.36 3.02 -17.35
C TYR A 152 -10.94 2.97 -17.96
N ASN A 153 -10.06 3.86 -17.50
CA ASN A 153 -8.68 3.94 -17.97
C ASN A 153 -7.72 2.99 -17.26
N ARG A 154 -8.21 2.24 -16.25
CA ARG A 154 -7.43 1.33 -15.40
C ARG A 154 -6.20 1.98 -14.77
N LYS A 155 -6.41 3.14 -14.14
CA LYS A 155 -5.36 3.95 -13.50
C LYS A 155 -5.77 4.43 -12.12
N ILE A 156 -4.84 4.38 -11.18
CA ILE A 156 -4.92 5.04 -9.88
C ILE A 156 -4.04 6.28 -9.94
N THR A 157 -4.58 7.44 -9.57
CA THR A 157 -3.80 8.67 -9.41
C THR A 157 -3.70 8.99 -7.94
N VAL A 158 -2.47 9.03 -7.42
CA VAL A 158 -2.16 9.42 -6.04
C VAL A 158 -1.67 10.86 -6.07
N TYR A 159 -2.19 11.70 -5.18
CA TYR A 159 -1.85 13.13 -5.10
C TYR A 159 -1.04 13.43 -3.85
N HIS A 160 -0.10 14.37 -3.94
CA HIS A 160 0.70 14.80 -2.80
C HIS A 160 -0.12 15.65 -1.82
N HIS A 161 -0.97 16.55 -2.32
CA HIS A 161 -1.73 17.49 -1.50
C HIS A 161 -3.24 17.47 -1.81
N GLU A 162 -4.07 17.65 -0.77
CA GLU A 162 -5.53 17.78 -0.88
C GLU A 162 -5.97 18.92 -1.80
N ASP A 163 -5.22 20.02 -1.87
CA ASP A 163 -5.61 21.18 -2.67
C ASP A 163 -5.64 20.89 -4.17
N ILE A 164 -4.66 20.11 -4.65
CA ILE A 164 -4.58 19.67 -6.04
C ILE A 164 -5.76 18.73 -6.34
N PHE A 165 -6.04 17.82 -5.42
CA PHE A 165 -7.18 16.92 -5.49
C PHE A 165 -8.52 17.66 -5.51
N ARG A 166 -8.72 18.67 -4.66
CA ARG A 166 -9.94 19.50 -4.62
C ARG A 166 -10.15 20.29 -5.92
N LYS A 167 -9.09 20.85 -6.50
CA LYS A 167 -9.17 21.53 -7.81
C LYS A 167 -9.63 20.57 -8.91
N LYS A 168 -9.09 19.35 -8.94
CA LYS A 168 -9.50 18.29 -9.88
C LYS A 168 -10.96 17.88 -9.66
N LEU A 169 -11.38 17.69 -8.40
CA LEU A 169 -12.76 17.35 -8.05
C LEU A 169 -13.78 18.40 -8.52
N LYS A 170 -13.46 19.69 -8.38
CA LYS A 170 -14.33 20.77 -8.90
C LYS A 170 -14.48 20.68 -10.43
N GLY A 171 -13.39 20.40 -11.14
CA GLY A 171 -13.42 20.16 -12.58
C GLY A 171 -14.24 18.94 -12.97
N LEU A 172 -14.07 17.82 -12.26
CA LEU A 172 -14.83 16.58 -12.46
C LEU A 172 -16.33 16.78 -12.23
N LYS A 173 -16.73 17.44 -11.13
CA LYS A 173 -18.15 17.74 -10.86
C LYS A 173 -18.81 18.55 -11.98
N ARG A 174 -18.08 19.48 -12.60
CA ARG A 174 -18.55 20.26 -13.76
C ARG A 174 -18.76 19.37 -14.98
N LEU A 175 -17.85 18.43 -15.24
CA LEU A 175 -17.92 17.48 -16.34
C LEU A 175 -19.00 16.40 -16.14
N THR A 176 -19.16 15.86 -14.93
CA THR A 176 -20.19 14.85 -14.62
C THR A 176 -21.61 15.41 -14.68
N SER A 177 -21.77 16.70 -14.37
CA SER A 177 -23.04 17.41 -14.59
C SER A 177 -23.44 17.42 -16.09
N GLN A 178 -22.44 17.35 -16.98
CA GLN A 178 -22.63 17.32 -18.44
C GLN A 178 -22.59 15.88 -19.02
N LEU A 179 -21.95 14.93 -18.34
CA LEU A 179 -21.72 13.55 -18.79
C LEU A 179 -22.22 12.55 -17.72
N LYS A 180 -23.34 11.89 -18.00
CA LYS A 180 -24.13 11.06 -17.06
C LYS A 180 -23.48 9.74 -16.58
N LYS A 181 -22.20 9.47 -16.85
CA LYS A 181 -21.48 8.26 -16.43
C LYS A 181 -19.98 8.53 -16.28
N THR A 182 -19.46 8.54 -15.07
CA THR A 182 -18.02 8.42 -14.81
C THR A 182 -17.77 7.30 -13.81
N ASN A 183 -16.99 6.28 -14.21
CA ASN A 183 -16.55 5.19 -13.32
C ASN A 183 -15.28 5.62 -12.55
N LEU A 184 -15.38 6.75 -11.87
CA LEU A 184 -14.32 7.34 -11.06
C LEU A 184 -14.69 7.21 -9.59
N ILE A 185 -13.77 6.68 -8.78
CA ILE A 185 -13.87 6.71 -7.32
C ILE A 185 -12.83 7.71 -6.82
N CYS A 186 -13.26 8.68 -6.00
CA CYS A 186 -12.38 9.66 -5.39
C CYS A 186 -12.34 9.41 -3.88
N LEU A 187 -11.18 9.02 -3.38
CA LEU A 187 -10.94 8.76 -1.96
C LEU A 187 -10.19 9.98 -1.38
N PRO A 188 -10.76 10.68 -0.39
CA PRO A 188 -10.03 11.72 0.32
C PRO A 188 -8.90 11.11 1.14
N MET A 189 -8.02 11.95 1.69
CA MET A 189 -6.93 11.50 2.53
C MET A 189 -7.45 10.81 3.79
N TRP A 190 -6.92 9.63 4.08
CA TRP A 190 -7.18 8.93 5.35
C TRP A 190 -6.17 9.43 6.39
N LYS A 191 -6.67 9.84 7.56
CA LYS A 191 -5.87 10.31 8.69
C LYS A 191 -5.69 9.19 9.70
#